data_AF-A0A934VPH0-F1
#
_entry.id   AF-A0A934VPH0-F1
#
_cell.length_a   1.000
_cell.length_b   1.000
_cell.length_c   1.000
_cell.angle_alpha   90.00
_cell.angle_beta   90.00
_cell.angle_gamma   90.00
#
_symmetry.space_group_name_H-M   'P 1'
#
loop_
_entity.id
_entity.type
_entity.pdbx_description
1 polymer ?
#
loop_
_entity_poly.entity_id
_entity_poly.type
_entity_poly.pdbx_seq_one_letter_code
_entity_poly.pdbx_strand_id
1 'polypeptide(L)'
;MLILIDDLSHYGVTAYGADRMNCIRKGQEFENVRIATPRMDKLAGEGVRFDRAFTYPLCESTRIALMSGKDNRRNYLKPKSQHASDITFGDIFQAEGYRTGMFGKWKQTRGTKEVPGREYISEFGWDEYVCFDVIGGGQRFINPNLVVNGKVVNYKGRTDLDPVTGRRWYGPDLCNRAALKFIEDNKDEPFFLYYPMLLVHDDHKPTPDTEPASDFDTFDEESPYVIKGRGDDARYFPDMLAYTDKLIGKLVDKLEAEGLRDDTLIVLMGDNGTKEIFQHVFPDGSIYPGRKGGNTDNGIHVPLIVSQPGRVESGKVYDGLTYLTDVLPSICDATGISHEKYAEVDGISFWEQMEGASGEPRDSICTWYSANFEYTQKEEIFEYAFNKDFKRYSPTTAYPEGRFFDLRTDPLELEGDRFVARKWGVRWYSGLDLKNLTPEQQEGYDELGMVLEAHRFVAVEGLRIRKPVKKMKEGESRRLKVELIPSGATRTNVVWESSDPSVATVDKFGNLRSHKAGKATIAAFSWDDAFPTSANRKVTYHRDGISDSFELMVK
;
A
#
# COMPACT_ATOMS: atom_id res chain seq x y z
N MET A 1 -5.81 2.56 13.79
CA MET A 1 -6.18 3.34 12.59
C MET A 1 -4.96 3.53 11.70
N LEU A 2 -5.03 3.13 10.43
CA LEU A 2 -3.99 3.29 9.42
C LEU A 2 -4.44 4.31 8.36
N ILE A 3 -3.74 5.45 8.26
CA ILE A 3 -3.97 6.50 7.28
C ILE A 3 -2.89 6.39 6.20
N LEU A 4 -3.29 6.29 4.93
CA LEU A 4 -2.38 6.21 3.80
C LEU A 4 -2.63 7.35 2.82
N ILE A 5 -1.68 8.25 2.66
CA ILE A 5 -1.77 9.42 1.78
C ILE A 5 -1.26 9.04 0.38
N ASP A 6 -2.04 9.41 -0.64
CA ASP A 6 -1.74 9.10 -2.04
C ASP A 6 -0.77 10.15 -2.62
N ASP A 7 0.34 9.72 -3.22
CA ASP A 7 1.33 10.58 -3.91
C ASP A 7 2.00 11.66 -3.04
N LEU A 8 2.33 11.35 -1.80
CA LEU A 8 3.05 12.25 -0.90
C LEU A 8 4.41 11.67 -0.49
N SER A 9 5.49 12.25 -1.02
CA SER A 9 6.86 11.96 -0.58
C SER A 9 7.12 12.50 0.82
N HIS A 10 8.20 12.03 1.43
CA HIS A 10 8.68 12.40 2.77
C HIS A 10 8.53 13.88 3.13
N TYR A 11 9.06 14.78 2.29
CA TYR A 11 9.05 16.22 2.53
C TYR A 11 7.71 16.93 2.22
N GLY A 12 6.66 16.17 1.88
CA GLY A 12 5.31 16.71 1.71
C GLY A 12 4.58 17.00 3.02
N VAL A 13 5.17 16.64 4.17
CA VAL A 13 4.67 16.94 5.52
C VAL A 13 5.68 17.88 6.19
N THR A 14 5.22 19.01 6.71
CA THR A 14 6.10 20.10 7.18
C THR A 14 6.96 19.71 8.40
N ALA A 15 6.55 18.71 9.18
CA ALA A 15 7.38 18.08 10.22
C ALA A 15 8.72 17.49 9.71
N TYR A 16 8.84 17.27 8.39
CA TYR A 16 10.07 16.78 7.75
C TYR A 16 10.96 17.90 7.20
N GLY A 17 10.60 19.16 7.42
CA GLY A 17 11.50 20.31 7.27
C GLY A 17 11.24 21.20 6.06
N ALA A 18 10.64 20.71 4.97
CA ALA A 18 10.24 21.58 3.86
C ALA A 18 9.00 22.41 4.24
N ASP A 19 9.01 23.71 3.94
CA ASP A 19 7.93 24.65 4.29
C ASP A 19 7.31 25.34 3.06
N ARG A 20 7.82 25.04 1.87
CA ARG A 20 7.43 25.62 0.60
C ARG A 20 7.42 24.58 -0.51
N MET A 21 6.71 24.90 -1.60
CA MET A 21 6.63 24.06 -2.79
C MET A 21 6.72 24.88 -4.07
N ASN A 22 7.29 24.28 -5.11
CA ASN A 22 7.26 24.75 -6.49
C ASN A 22 6.46 23.79 -7.37
N CYS A 23 5.93 24.29 -8.49
CA CYS A 23 5.51 23.50 -9.63
C CYS A 23 6.26 23.94 -10.89
N ILE A 24 6.81 22.96 -11.60
CA ILE A 24 7.57 23.16 -12.84
C ILE A 24 6.76 22.78 -14.10
N ARG A 25 5.45 22.53 -13.95
CA ARG A 25 4.59 22.18 -15.08
C ARG A 25 4.35 23.40 -15.96
N LYS A 26 4.78 23.32 -17.21
CA LYS A 26 4.62 24.41 -18.18
C LYS A 26 3.17 24.91 -18.28
N GLY A 27 2.96 26.20 -18.06
CA GLY A 27 1.66 26.87 -18.09
C GLY A 27 0.85 26.82 -16.79
N GLN A 28 1.40 26.22 -15.72
CA GLN A 28 0.80 26.12 -14.39
C GLN A 28 1.85 26.26 -13.28
N GLU A 29 2.95 26.92 -13.59
CA GLU A 29 4.09 27.10 -12.71
C GLU A 29 3.71 27.94 -11.49
N PHE A 30 4.33 27.61 -10.35
CA PHE A 30 4.37 28.45 -9.17
C PHE A 30 5.68 28.20 -8.41
N GLU A 31 6.15 29.18 -7.67
CA GLU A 31 7.41 29.10 -6.93
C GLU A 31 7.22 29.59 -5.50
N ASN A 32 7.93 28.94 -4.57
CA ASN A 32 8.00 29.30 -3.15
C ASN A 32 6.62 29.46 -2.48
N VAL A 33 5.62 28.70 -2.91
CA VAL A 33 4.29 28.71 -2.28
C VAL A 33 4.42 28.03 -0.92
N ARG A 34 4.04 28.73 0.16
CA ARG A 34 4.07 28.16 1.51
C ARG A 34 3.06 27.02 1.64
N ILE A 35 3.48 25.96 2.31
CA ILE A 35 2.65 24.82 2.69
C ILE A 35 2.67 24.67 4.21
N ALA A 36 1.62 24.08 4.78
CA ALA A 36 1.53 23.81 6.22
C ALA A 36 0.72 22.53 6.46
N THR A 37 1.21 21.69 7.37
CA THR A 37 0.50 20.47 7.78
C THR A 37 0.40 20.36 9.31
N PRO A 38 -0.22 21.35 9.98
CA PRO A 38 -0.17 21.46 11.44
C PRO A 38 -0.77 20.25 12.17
N ARG A 39 -1.75 19.54 11.59
CA ARG A 39 -2.34 18.34 12.23
C ARG A 39 -1.39 17.14 12.14
N MET A 40 -0.75 16.93 10.99
CA MET A 40 0.29 15.91 10.84
C MET A 40 1.54 16.23 11.66
N ASP A 41 1.91 17.51 11.76
CA ASP A 41 3.04 17.96 12.58
C ASP A 41 2.77 17.72 14.07
N LYS A 42 1.54 17.94 14.53
CA LYS A 42 1.11 17.59 15.89
C LYS A 42 1.24 16.09 16.14
N LEU A 43 0.79 15.24 15.21
CA LEU A 43 0.94 13.78 15.34
C LEU A 43 2.42 13.34 15.40
N ALA A 44 3.29 13.98 14.62
CA ALA A 44 4.74 13.74 14.68
C ALA A 44 5.33 14.14 16.04
N GLY A 45 4.91 15.29 16.60
CA GLY A 45 5.36 15.76 17.92
C GLY A 45 4.83 14.94 19.09
N GLU A 46 3.64 14.35 18.96
CA GLU A 46 2.98 13.49 19.94
C GLU A 46 3.33 12.00 19.78
N GLY A 47 4.24 11.66 18.86
CA GLY A 47 4.58 10.27 18.57
C GLY A 47 6.01 10.13 18.07
N VAL A 48 6.23 9.12 17.24
CA VAL A 48 7.51 8.83 16.59
C VAL A 48 7.40 9.16 15.11
N ARG A 49 8.30 10.02 14.63
CA ARG A 49 8.50 10.32 13.20
C ARG A 49 9.66 9.50 12.64
N PHE A 50 9.45 8.83 11.51
CA PHE A 50 10.47 7.99 10.88
C PHE A 50 11.20 8.78 9.79
N ASP A 51 12.54 8.85 9.86
CA ASP A 51 13.39 9.55 8.88
C ASP A 51 13.83 8.67 7.69
N ARG A 52 13.52 7.36 7.74
CA ARG A 52 13.93 6.38 6.72
C ARG A 52 12.84 5.35 6.44
N ALA A 53 11.71 5.81 5.91
CA ALA A 53 10.57 4.95 5.55
C ALA A 53 10.38 4.86 4.03
N PHE A 54 10.42 3.64 3.49
CA PHE A 54 10.45 3.41 2.04
C PHE A 54 9.30 2.54 1.53
N THR A 55 8.83 2.83 0.32
CA THR A 55 7.75 2.11 -0.37
C THR A 55 8.16 1.65 -1.78
N TYR A 56 7.22 1.09 -2.54
CA TYR A 56 7.37 1.01 -4.00
C TYR A 56 7.10 2.39 -4.64
N PRO A 57 7.61 2.63 -5.85
CA PRO A 57 7.39 3.90 -6.56
C PRO A 57 5.96 4.21 -7.00
N LEU A 58 5.03 3.25 -6.87
CA LEU A 58 3.67 3.36 -7.38
C LEU A 58 2.63 2.78 -6.43
N CYS A 59 1.46 3.43 -6.44
CA CYS A 59 0.37 3.17 -5.54
C CYS A 59 -0.13 1.72 -5.56
N GLU A 60 -0.27 1.09 -6.73
CA GLU A 60 -0.77 -0.29 -6.82
C GLU A 60 0.18 -1.29 -6.11
N SER A 61 1.48 -1.23 -6.42
CA SER A 61 2.49 -2.12 -5.83
C SER A 61 2.60 -1.93 -4.32
N THR A 62 2.66 -0.67 -3.86
CA THR A 62 2.67 -0.34 -2.43
C THR A 62 1.45 -0.87 -1.72
N ARG A 63 0.25 -0.62 -2.25
CA ARG A 63 -1.00 -0.99 -1.57
C ARG A 63 -1.18 -2.50 -1.45
N ILE A 64 -0.77 -3.27 -2.47
CA ILE A 64 -0.79 -4.73 -2.43
C ILE A 64 0.15 -5.24 -1.33
N ALA A 65 1.40 -4.77 -1.33
CA ALA A 65 2.41 -5.22 -0.36
C ALA A 65 2.10 -4.76 1.07
N LEU A 66 1.58 -3.55 1.25
CA LEU A 66 1.19 -3.00 2.54
C LEU A 66 0.06 -3.80 3.16
N MET A 67 -0.97 -4.14 2.36
CA MET A 67 -2.10 -4.92 2.83
C MET A 67 -1.71 -6.33 3.25
N SER A 68 -0.77 -6.97 2.55
CA SER A 68 -0.36 -8.35 2.83
C SER A 68 0.90 -8.51 3.68
N GLY A 69 1.64 -7.42 3.94
CA GLY A 69 2.98 -7.43 4.52
C GLY A 69 3.99 -8.26 3.71
N LYS A 70 3.83 -8.35 2.38
CA LYS A 70 4.66 -9.20 1.51
C LYS A 70 5.30 -8.39 0.40
N ASP A 71 6.55 -8.70 0.08
CA ASP A 71 7.23 -8.20 -1.11
C ASP A 71 6.47 -8.66 -2.37
N ASN A 72 6.36 -7.77 -3.35
CA ASN A 72 5.60 -7.99 -4.58
C ASN A 72 6.12 -9.18 -5.41
N ARG A 73 7.36 -9.66 -5.21
CA ARG A 73 7.81 -10.93 -5.79
C ARG A 73 6.91 -12.10 -5.40
N ARG A 74 6.30 -12.06 -4.21
CA ARG A 74 5.47 -13.13 -3.64
C ARG A 74 4.00 -13.09 -4.05
N ASN A 75 3.44 -11.92 -4.33
CA ASN A 75 1.99 -11.78 -4.54
C ASN A 75 1.56 -10.82 -5.67
N TYR A 76 2.50 -10.20 -6.39
CA TYR A 76 2.16 -9.36 -7.53
C TYR A 76 2.04 -10.17 -8.82
N LEU A 77 0.92 -9.98 -9.52
CA LEU A 77 0.67 -10.58 -10.84
C LEU A 77 0.70 -9.49 -11.93
N LYS A 78 -0.16 -8.47 -11.79
CA LYS A 78 -0.25 -7.30 -12.66
C LYS A 78 -1.07 -6.21 -11.96
N PRO A 79 -1.22 -5.01 -12.54
CA PRO A 79 -2.05 -3.98 -11.94
C PRO A 79 -3.49 -4.44 -11.75
N LYS A 80 -4.04 -4.13 -10.57
CA LYS A 80 -5.45 -4.37 -10.21
C LYS A 80 -5.86 -5.85 -10.33
N SER A 81 -5.03 -6.76 -9.80
CA SER A 81 -5.29 -8.19 -9.84
C SER A 81 -4.96 -8.96 -8.57
N GLN A 82 -4.93 -8.29 -7.40
CA GLN A 82 -4.71 -8.98 -6.12
C GLN A 82 -5.83 -9.99 -5.85
N HIS A 83 -5.48 -11.23 -5.51
CA HIS A 83 -6.46 -12.30 -5.39
C HIS A 83 -6.95 -12.46 -3.94
N ALA A 84 -8.18 -12.92 -3.75
CA ALA A 84 -8.80 -13.18 -2.44
C ALA A 84 -8.03 -14.22 -1.59
N SER A 85 -7.16 -15.03 -2.20
CA SER A 85 -6.27 -15.94 -1.47
C SER A 85 -5.13 -15.22 -0.75
N ASP A 86 -4.83 -13.96 -1.12
CA ASP A 86 -3.82 -13.16 -0.43
C ASP A 86 -4.43 -12.70 0.90
N ILE A 87 -3.87 -13.17 2.00
CA ILE A 87 -4.25 -12.74 3.35
C ILE A 87 -3.77 -11.31 3.56
N THR A 88 -4.66 -10.45 4.05
CA THR A 88 -4.39 -9.03 4.31
C THR A 88 -4.63 -8.64 5.76
N PHE A 89 -4.21 -7.43 6.20
CA PHE A 89 -4.60 -6.92 7.53
C PHE A 89 -6.12 -6.92 7.73
N GLY A 90 -6.93 -6.68 6.68
CA GLY A 90 -8.38 -6.67 6.83
C GLY A 90 -8.87 -8.05 7.25
N ASP A 91 -8.38 -9.09 6.57
CA ASP A 91 -8.67 -10.48 6.93
C ASP A 91 -8.19 -10.83 8.34
N ILE A 92 -6.97 -10.41 8.71
CA ILE A 92 -6.38 -10.71 10.02
C ILE A 92 -7.18 -10.05 11.14
N PHE A 93 -7.41 -8.74 11.06
CA PHE A 93 -8.11 -7.99 12.10
C PHE A 93 -9.57 -8.44 12.23
N GLN A 94 -10.27 -8.70 11.11
CA GLN A 94 -11.63 -9.23 11.14
C GLN A 94 -11.67 -10.60 11.84
N ALA A 95 -10.72 -11.49 11.53
CA ALA A 95 -10.64 -12.82 12.14
C ALA A 95 -10.31 -12.77 13.65
N GLU A 96 -9.63 -11.72 14.11
CA GLU A 96 -9.33 -11.47 15.53
C GLU A 96 -10.41 -10.62 16.24
N GLY A 97 -11.57 -10.44 15.60
CA GLY A 97 -12.76 -9.85 16.22
C GLY A 97 -12.84 -8.32 16.19
N TYR A 98 -12.00 -7.66 15.41
CA TYR A 98 -12.13 -6.23 15.17
C TYR A 98 -13.22 -5.97 14.13
N ARG A 99 -14.00 -4.91 14.33
CA ARG A 99 -14.77 -4.31 13.24
C ARG A 99 -13.82 -3.72 12.21
N THR A 100 -13.98 -4.00 10.92
CA THR A 100 -13.08 -3.49 9.88
C THR A 100 -13.75 -2.50 8.93
N GLY A 101 -13.10 -1.35 8.72
CA GLY A 101 -13.61 -0.27 7.88
C GLY A 101 -12.55 0.25 6.89
N MET A 102 -12.92 0.39 5.62
CA MET A 102 -12.05 0.96 4.58
C MET A 102 -12.72 2.12 3.83
N PHE A 103 -12.13 3.32 3.88
CA PHE A 103 -12.75 4.50 3.28
C PHE A 103 -11.74 5.29 2.44
N GLY A 104 -11.88 5.26 1.11
CA GLY A 104 -11.02 6.01 0.20
C GLY A 104 -10.63 5.26 -1.07
N LYS A 105 -9.35 5.16 -1.40
CA LYS A 105 -8.84 4.55 -2.64
C LYS A 105 -8.62 3.05 -2.48
N TRP A 106 -9.29 2.25 -3.32
CA TRP A 106 -9.06 0.81 -3.47
C TRP A 106 -7.77 0.57 -4.28
N LYS A 107 -7.89 0.28 -5.58
CA LYS A 107 -6.79 -0.03 -6.54
C LYS A 107 -6.11 -1.41 -6.44
N GLN A 108 -6.54 -2.30 -5.56
CA GLN A 108 -5.96 -3.65 -5.42
C GLN A 108 -6.42 -4.60 -6.53
N THR A 109 -7.72 -4.59 -6.87
CA THR A 109 -8.32 -5.56 -7.80
C THR A 109 -9.61 -5.03 -8.44
N ARG A 110 -10.01 -5.61 -9.58
CA ARG A 110 -11.32 -5.40 -10.22
C ARG A 110 -12.32 -6.54 -9.98
N GLY A 111 -11.98 -7.48 -9.09
CA GLY A 111 -12.70 -8.73 -8.95
C GLY A 111 -12.53 -9.64 -10.16
N THR A 112 -13.38 -10.63 -10.28
CA THR A 112 -13.39 -11.60 -11.37
C THR A 112 -14.58 -11.34 -12.28
N LYS A 113 -14.71 -12.08 -13.39
CA LYS A 113 -15.91 -12.00 -14.22
C LYS A 113 -17.13 -12.53 -13.46
N GLU A 114 -16.92 -13.51 -12.60
CA GLU A 114 -17.96 -14.18 -11.81
C GLU A 114 -18.37 -13.36 -10.59
N VAL A 115 -17.41 -12.70 -9.93
CA VAL A 115 -17.64 -11.85 -8.75
C VAL A 115 -17.09 -10.45 -9.06
N PRO A 116 -17.96 -9.47 -9.37
CA PRO A 116 -17.52 -8.14 -9.77
C PRO A 116 -16.82 -7.42 -8.61
N GLY A 117 -15.88 -6.51 -8.92
CA GLY A 117 -15.08 -5.81 -7.91
C GLY A 117 -15.86 -5.17 -6.75
N ARG A 118 -17.09 -4.70 -7.00
CA ARG A 118 -17.96 -4.11 -5.96
C ARG A 118 -18.32 -5.10 -4.84
N GLU A 119 -18.42 -6.37 -5.17
CA GLU A 119 -18.69 -7.49 -4.24
C GLU A 119 -17.36 -8.11 -3.79
N TYR A 120 -16.39 -8.24 -4.70
CA TYR A 120 -15.11 -8.90 -4.43
C TYR A 120 -14.24 -8.20 -3.37
N ILE A 121 -14.41 -6.91 -3.15
CA ILE A 121 -13.67 -6.17 -2.10
C ILE A 121 -13.91 -6.75 -0.69
N SER A 122 -15.08 -7.33 -0.39
CA SER A 122 -15.32 -7.95 0.93
C SER A 122 -14.47 -9.20 1.17
N GLU A 123 -13.91 -9.78 0.11
CA GLU A 123 -12.95 -10.89 0.19
C GLU A 123 -11.60 -10.47 0.76
N PHE A 124 -11.44 -9.26 1.30
CA PHE A 124 -10.21 -8.79 1.97
C PHE A 124 -10.48 -8.36 3.41
N GLY A 125 -11.54 -8.92 4.02
CA GLY A 125 -11.88 -8.74 5.43
C GLY A 125 -12.38 -7.35 5.78
N TRP A 126 -13.24 -6.76 4.94
CA TRP A 126 -13.87 -5.46 5.18
C TRP A 126 -15.35 -5.60 5.50
N ASP A 127 -15.77 -5.19 6.70
CA ASP A 127 -17.17 -5.14 7.08
C ASP A 127 -17.89 -3.94 6.45
N GLU A 128 -17.20 -2.80 6.40
CA GLU A 128 -17.72 -1.54 5.84
C GLU A 128 -16.71 -0.88 4.90
N TYR A 129 -17.20 -0.37 3.78
CA TYR A 129 -16.36 0.34 2.84
C TYR A 129 -17.07 1.42 2.01
N VAL A 130 -16.36 2.53 1.80
CA VAL A 130 -16.70 3.59 0.84
C VAL A 130 -15.48 3.88 -0.03
N CYS A 131 -15.45 3.29 -1.22
CA CYS A 131 -14.23 3.23 -2.01
C CYS A 131 -14.38 3.77 -3.44
N PHE A 132 -13.38 4.54 -3.87
CA PHE A 132 -13.10 4.91 -5.26
C PHE A 132 -12.29 3.81 -5.97
N ASP A 133 -12.41 3.77 -7.29
CA ASP A 133 -11.66 2.88 -8.19
C ASP A 133 -11.85 1.39 -7.92
N VAL A 134 -13.06 0.99 -7.52
CA VAL A 134 -13.44 -0.42 -7.33
C VAL A 134 -13.82 -1.07 -8.67
N ILE A 135 -14.88 -0.58 -9.34
CA ILE A 135 -15.39 -1.16 -10.60
C ILE A 135 -14.80 -0.53 -11.86
N GLY A 136 -14.27 0.69 -11.76
CA GLY A 136 -13.76 1.49 -12.86
C GLY A 136 -13.10 2.75 -12.33
N GLY A 137 -12.29 3.41 -13.15
CA GLY A 137 -11.81 4.75 -12.85
C GLY A 137 -12.95 5.79 -12.99
N GLY A 138 -12.59 7.07 -12.90
CA GLY A 138 -13.53 8.18 -13.10
C GLY A 138 -13.23 9.36 -12.19
N GLN A 139 -14.25 10.17 -11.92
CA GLN A 139 -14.17 11.30 -11.00
C GLN A 139 -13.97 10.79 -9.57
N ARG A 140 -13.02 11.37 -8.84
CA ARG A 140 -12.73 11.03 -7.42
C ARG A 140 -12.87 12.21 -6.45
N PHE A 141 -12.80 13.44 -6.96
CA PHE A 141 -12.85 14.66 -6.16
C PHE A 141 -14.25 15.24 -6.21
N ILE A 142 -14.52 16.16 -7.14
CA ILE A 142 -15.87 16.69 -7.35
C ILE A 142 -16.73 15.61 -8.02
N ASN A 143 -17.97 15.47 -7.55
CA ASN A 143 -18.99 14.57 -8.10
C ASN A 143 -18.46 13.14 -8.36
N PRO A 144 -17.94 12.45 -7.33
CA PRO A 144 -17.15 11.24 -7.50
C PRO A 144 -17.95 10.01 -7.94
N ASN A 145 -17.23 8.97 -8.38
CA ASN A 145 -17.75 7.61 -8.54
C ASN A 145 -17.27 6.75 -7.37
N LEU A 146 -18.20 6.26 -6.54
CA LEU A 146 -17.88 5.47 -5.36
C LEU A 146 -18.62 4.12 -5.36
N VAL A 147 -18.11 3.17 -4.60
CA VAL A 147 -18.83 1.98 -4.17
C VAL A 147 -18.99 2.04 -2.65
N VAL A 148 -20.23 1.94 -2.18
CA VAL A 148 -20.61 1.97 -0.77
C VAL A 148 -21.23 0.62 -0.42
N ASN A 149 -20.53 -0.22 0.36
CA ASN A 149 -20.99 -1.55 0.79
C ASN A 149 -21.62 -2.35 -0.37
N GLY A 150 -20.89 -2.45 -1.49
CA GLY A 150 -21.31 -3.21 -2.68
C GLY A 150 -22.21 -2.46 -3.65
N LYS A 151 -22.78 -1.33 -3.23
CA LYS A 151 -23.63 -0.49 -4.08
C LYS A 151 -22.82 0.57 -4.81
N VAL A 152 -23.00 0.65 -6.12
CA VAL A 152 -22.42 1.73 -6.94
C VAL A 152 -23.19 3.03 -6.68
N VAL A 153 -22.47 4.09 -6.31
CA VAL A 153 -23.02 5.43 -6.11
C VAL A 153 -22.25 6.40 -7.00
N ASN A 154 -22.90 6.86 -8.07
CA ASN A 154 -22.32 7.74 -9.07
C ASN A 154 -22.86 9.16 -8.88
N TYR A 155 -21.97 10.12 -8.67
CA TYR A 155 -22.31 11.53 -8.53
C TYR A 155 -22.01 12.34 -9.79
N LYS A 156 -21.41 11.74 -10.83
CA LYS A 156 -21.09 12.41 -12.08
C LYS A 156 -22.34 13.03 -12.71
N GLY A 157 -22.26 14.32 -13.03
CA GLY A 157 -23.33 15.08 -13.68
C GLY A 157 -24.52 15.42 -12.77
N ARG A 158 -24.41 15.18 -11.46
CA ARG A 158 -25.41 15.65 -10.49
C ARG A 158 -25.38 17.18 -10.39
N THR A 159 -26.57 17.77 -10.32
CA THR A 159 -26.77 19.21 -10.12
C THR A 159 -27.27 19.56 -8.72
N ASP A 160 -27.68 18.56 -7.95
CA ASP A 160 -28.02 18.75 -6.55
C ASP A 160 -26.75 18.86 -5.69
N LEU A 161 -26.88 19.58 -4.59
CA LEU A 161 -25.79 19.88 -3.67
C LEU A 161 -25.77 18.87 -2.52
N ASP A 162 -24.58 18.61 -1.98
CA ASP A 162 -24.41 17.87 -0.74
C ASP A 162 -25.17 18.60 0.37
N PRO A 163 -26.20 17.98 0.98
CA PRO A 163 -27.04 18.65 1.98
C PRO A 163 -26.27 18.99 3.26
N VAL A 164 -25.10 18.37 3.50
CA VAL A 164 -24.25 18.66 4.67
C VAL A 164 -23.48 19.96 4.47
N THR A 165 -23.00 20.23 3.26
CA THR A 165 -22.12 21.38 2.98
C THR A 165 -22.84 22.50 2.25
N GLY A 166 -23.98 22.22 1.61
CA GLY A 166 -24.67 23.13 0.71
C GLY A 166 -23.89 23.40 -0.58
N ARG A 167 -22.92 22.54 -0.94
CA ARG A 167 -22.02 22.71 -2.09
C ARG A 167 -21.94 21.43 -2.92
N ARG A 168 -21.14 21.42 -4.00
CA ARG A 168 -20.96 20.21 -4.82
C ARG A 168 -20.42 19.05 -3.99
N TRP A 169 -20.81 17.83 -4.38
CA TRP A 169 -20.36 16.61 -3.71
C TRP A 169 -18.83 16.46 -3.84
N TYR A 170 -18.15 16.22 -2.71
CA TYR A 170 -16.69 16.04 -2.68
C TYR A 170 -16.33 14.65 -2.14
N GLY A 171 -15.65 13.85 -2.94
CA GLY A 171 -15.26 12.46 -2.61
C GLY A 171 -14.43 12.33 -1.34
N PRO A 172 -13.38 13.15 -1.13
CA PRO A 172 -12.64 13.14 0.13
C PRO A 172 -13.52 13.38 1.36
N ASP A 173 -14.49 14.29 1.29
CA ASP A 173 -15.46 14.51 2.38
C ASP A 173 -16.40 13.33 2.56
N LEU A 174 -16.88 12.72 1.48
CA LEU A 174 -17.75 11.54 1.54
C LEU A 174 -17.05 10.36 2.22
N CYS A 175 -15.80 10.07 1.84
CA CYS A 175 -15.00 9.04 2.49
C CYS A 175 -14.66 9.40 3.95
N ASN A 176 -14.31 10.67 4.23
CA ASN A 176 -14.01 11.11 5.59
C ASN A 176 -15.24 11.00 6.50
N ARG A 177 -16.41 11.48 6.08
CA ARG A 177 -17.65 11.37 6.87
C ARG A 177 -18.03 9.92 7.13
N ALA A 178 -17.81 9.02 6.17
CA ALA A 178 -18.02 7.59 6.39
C ALA A 178 -17.05 7.02 7.44
N ALA A 179 -15.77 7.39 7.40
CA ALA A 179 -14.79 7.01 8.42
C ALA A 179 -15.13 7.58 9.82
N LEU A 180 -15.55 8.84 9.90
CA LEU A 180 -15.99 9.46 11.17
C LEU A 180 -17.21 8.75 11.75
N LYS A 181 -18.17 8.39 10.90
CA LYS A 181 -19.34 7.61 11.30
C LYS A 181 -18.95 6.19 11.76
N PHE A 182 -18.02 5.55 11.08
CA PHE A 182 -17.50 4.25 11.49
C PHE A 182 -16.86 4.29 12.88
N ILE A 183 -16.06 5.33 13.19
CA ILE A 183 -15.52 5.53 14.54
C ILE A 183 -16.66 5.68 15.56
N GLU A 184 -17.68 6.48 15.25
CA GLU A 184 -18.83 6.70 16.16
C GLU A 184 -19.64 5.44 16.43
N ASP A 185 -19.96 4.69 15.38
CA ASP A 185 -20.82 3.52 15.45
C ASP A 185 -20.15 2.35 16.19
N ASN A 186 -18.81 2.30 16.20
CA ASN A 186 -18.02 1.20 16.74
C ASN A 186 -17.17 1.62 17.95
N LYS A 187 -17.50 2.73 18.63
CA LYS A 187 -16.70 3.25 19.76
C LYS A 187 -16.68 2.35 21.01
N ASP A 188 -17.63 1.43 21.10
CA ASP A 188 -17.75 0.49 22.22
C ASP A 188 -17.11 -0.89 21.92
N GLU A 189 -16.48 -1.06 20.76
CA GLU A 189 -15.84 -2.30 20.32
C GLU A 189 -14.48 -2.03 19.62
N PRO A 190 -13.54 -3.00 19.59
CA PRO A 190 -12.28 -2.79 18.88
C PRO A 190 -12.51 -2.65 17.37
N PHE A 191 -11.92 -1.64 16.75
CA PHE A 191 -12.03 -1.41 15.31
C PHE A 191 -10.67 -1.22 14.62
N PHE A 192 -10.60 -1.72 13.38
CA PHE A 192 -9.50 -1.46 12.46
C PHE A 192 -9.99 -0.61 11.29
N LEU A 193 -9.60 0.67 11.32
CA LEU A 193 -9.88 1.64 10.28
C LEU A 193 -8.67 1.80 9.35
N TYR A 194 -8.84 1.48 8.07
CA TYR A 194 -7.90 1.82 7.00
C TYR A 194 -8.46 2.98 6.16
N TYR A 195 -7.75 4.11 6.16
CA TYR A 195 -8.14 5.34 5.47
C TYR A 195 -7.13 5.68 4.35
N PRO A 196 -7.19 4.97 3.21
CA PRO A 196 -6.38 5.30 2.04
C PRO A 196 -6.94 6.52 1.33
N MET A 197 -6.39 7.69 1.61
CA MET A 197 -6.92 8.96 1.12
C MET A 197 -6.96 9.03 -0.42
N LEU A 198 -7.94 9.77 -0.95
CA LEU A 198 -8.01 10.10 -2.39
C LEU A 198 -7.04 11.22 -2.76
N LEU A 199 -6.74 12.09 -1.78
CA LEU A 199 -5.77 13.18 -1.87
C LEU A 199 -4.36 12.64 -1.58
N VAL A 200 -3.30 13.21 -2.15
CA VAL A 200 -3.24 14.43 -3.00
C VAL A 200 -3.00 14.15 -4.49
N HIS A 201 -3.26 12.91 -4.91
CA HIS A 201 -3.06 12.40 -6.28
C HIS A 201 -3.71 13.29 -7.37
N ASP A 202 -3.15 13.25 -8.58
CA ASP A 202 -3.77 13.87 -9.76
C ASP A 202 -5.17 13.25 -10.08
N ASP A 203 -6.05 13.89 -10.83
CA ASP A 203 -6.03 15.21 -11.46
C ASP A 203 -6.26 16.34 -10.44
N HIS A 204 -5.35 17.32 -10.33
CA HIS A 204 -5.41 18.36 -9.30
C HIS A 204 -6.57 19.32 -9.54
N LYS A 205 -7.40 19.52 -8.52
CA LYS A 205 -8.67 20.25 -8.58
C LYS A 205 -8.86 21.10 -7.33
N PRO A 206 -9.66 22.17 -7.40
CA PRO A 206 -9.99 22.95 -6.22
C PRO A 206 -10.64 22.04 -5.17
N THR A 207 -10.38 22.36 -3.92
CA THR A 207 -11.03 21.74 -2.76
C THR A 207 -12.18 22.64 -2.30
N PRO A 208 -13.07 22.18 -1.42
CA PRO A 208 -14.06 23.06 -0.79
C PRO A 208 -13.45 24.30 -0.11
N ASP A 209 -12.18 24.26 0.30
CA ASP A 209 -11.54 25.41 0.94
C ASP A 209 -10.70 26.26 -0.03
N THR A 210 -10.68 25.92 -1.33
CA THR A 210 -9.98 26.73 -2.34
C THR A 210 -10.66 28.08 -2.50
N GLU A 211 -9.85 29.15 -2.51
CA GLU A 211 -10.31 30.52 -2.74
C GLU A 211 -9.92 31.04 -4.14
N PRO A 212 -10.80 31.81 -4.81
CA PRO A 212 -12.15 32.16 -4.36
C PRO A 212 -13.07 30.92 -4.34
N ALA A 213 -13.97 30.83 -3.36
CA ALA A 213 -14.88 29.69 -3.21
C ALA A 213 -15.60 29.26 -4.50
N SER A 214 -15.87 30.21 -5.41
CA SER A 214 -16.44 29.95 -6.73
C SER A 214 -15.65 28.95 -7.59
N ASP A 215 -14.35 28.83 -7.39
CA ASP A 215 -13.49 27.91 -8.14
C ASP A 215 -13.95 26.46 -7.89
N PHE A 216 -14.19 26.09 -6.63
CA PHE A 216 -14.75 24.79 -6.30
C PHE A 216 -16.20 24.60 -6.76
N ASP A 217 -17.02 25.65 -6.87
CA ASP A 217 -18.42 25.48 -7.24
C ASP A 217 -18.64 25.44 -8.77
N THR A 218 -17.71 26.05 -9.52
CA THR A 218 -17.86 26.23 -10.98
C THR A 218 -16.79 25.52 -11.80
N PHE A 219 -15.82 24.85 -11.17
CA PHE A 219 -14.79 24.07 -11.86
C PHE A 219 -15.39 23.13 -12.91
N ASP A 220 -14.89 23.22 -14.15
CA ASP A 220 -15.30 22.39 -15.27
C ASP A 220 -14.73 20.98 -15.14
N GLU A 221 -15.62 20.01 -14.92
CA GLU A 221 -15.26 18.61 -14.74
C GLU A 221 -15.26 17.78 -16.04
N GLU A 222 -15.81 18.32 -17.14
CA GLU A 222 -16.07 17.56 -18.36
C GLU A 222 -14.88 17.47 -19.32
N SER A 223 -13.80 18.22 -19.08
CA SER A 223 -12.61 18.17 -19.93
C SER A 223 -11.99 16.75 -19.94
N PRO A 224 -12.15 15.98 -21.03
CA PRO A 224 -11.71 14.61 -21.09
C PRO A 224 -10.23 14.60 -21.50
N TYR A 225 -9.36 14.39 -20.52
CA TYR A 225 -7.91 14.21 -20.65
C TYR A 225 -7.06 15.48 -20.88
N VAL A 226 -5.96 15.48 -20.13
CA VAL A 226 -4.67 16.22 -20.08
C VAL A 226 -4.15 16.94 -21.36
N ILE A 227 -4.82 16.86 -22.51
CA ILE A 227 -4.40 17.60 -23.70
C ILE A 227 -4.76 19.09 -23.52
N LYS A 228 -3.77 19.89 -23.11
CA LYS A 228 -3.79 21.36 -22.85
C LYS A 228 -4.21 21.81 -21.44
N GLY A 229 -3.96 21.01 -20.39
CA GLY A 229 -4.06 21.51 -19.00
C GLY A 229 -5.47 21.90 -18.53
N ARG A 230 -6.52 21.32 -19.12
CA ARG A 230 -7.92 21.49 -18.69
C ARG A 230 -8.37 20.24 -17.91
N GLY A 231 -8.83 20.42 -16.67
CA GLY A 231 -9.33 19.36 -15.78
C GLY A 231 -8.32 18.85 -14.74
N ASP A 232 -7.03 19.16 -14.91
CA ASP A 232 -5.94 18.95 -13.96
C ASP A 232 -5.11 20.25 -13.91
N ASP A 233 -5.11 20.91 -12.76
CA ASP A 233 -4.41 22.18 -12.55
C ASP A 233 -3.55 22.14 -11.29
N ALA A 234 -2.23 22.11 -11.50
CA ALA A 234 -1.24 21.83 -10.47
C ALA A 234 -1.23 22.92 -9.41
N ARG A 235 -1.73 24.12 -9.75
CA ARG A 235 -1.88 25.25 -8.83
C ARG A 235 -2.80 24.95 -7.65
N TYR A 236 -3.66 23.93 -7.73
CA TYR A 236 -4.48 23.48 -6.60
C TYR A 236 -3.80 22.47 -5.67
N PHE A 237 -2.60 21.97 -5.99
CA PHE A 237 -1.91 21.01 -5.12
C PHE A 237 -1.71 21.53 -3.67
N PRO A 238 -1.28 22.79 -3.43
CA PRO A 238 -1.15 23.31 -2.07
C PRO A 238 -2.48 23.28 -1.28
N ASP A 239 -3.59 23.62 -1.93
CA ASP A 239 -4.93 23.55 -1.31
C ASP A 239 -5.33 22.09 -1.01
N MET A 240 -5.03 21.16 -1.92
CA MET A 240 -5.27 19.73 -1.72
C MET A 240 -4.45 19.17 -0.55
N LEU A 241 -3.20 19.64 -0.37
CA LEU A 241 -2.36 19.27 0.76
C LEU A 241 -2.91 19.82 2.08
N ALA A 242 -3.29 21.10 2.12
CA ALA A 242 -3.93 21.69 3.30
C ALA A 242 -5.26 20.97 3.65
N TYR A 243 -6.04 20.58 2.64
CA TYR A 243 -7.27 19.83 2.84
C TYR A 243 -7.01 18.40 3.34
N THR A 244 -5.91 17.78 2.92
CA THR A 244 -5.45 16.47 3.43
C THR A 244 -5.19 16.55 4.94
N ASP A 245 -4.42 17.55 5.38
CA ASP A 245 -4.15 17.80 6.79
C ASP A 245 -5.44 18.06 7.59
N LYS A 246 -6.37 18.86 7.03
CA LYS A 246 -7.70 19.11 7.62
C LYS A 246 -8.51 17.82 7.83
N LEU A 247 -8.55 16.92 6.85
CA LEU A 247 -9.31 15.67 6.95
C LEU A 247 -8.71 14.69 7.96
N ILE A 248 -7.37 14.66 8.07
CA ILE A 248 -6.67 13.93 9.12
C ILE A 248 -7.00 14.51 10.49
N GLY A 249 -6.98 15.84 10.61
CA GLY A 249 -7.42 16.56 11.81
C GLY A 249 -8.82 16.17 12.26
N LYS A 250 -9.79 16.05 11.34
CA LYS A 250 -11.16 15.62 11.68
C LYS A 250 -11.20 14.21 12.28
N LEU A 251 -10.36 13.28 11.81
CA LEU A 251 -10.29 11.92 12.37
C LEU A 251 -9.75 11.97 13.81
N VAL A 252 -8.68 12.73 14.04
CA VAL A 252 -8.09 12.91 15.37
C VAL A 252 -9.09 13.59 16.32
N ASP A 253 -9.71 14.69 15.89
CA ASP A 253 -10.71 15.42 16.66
C ASP A 253 -11.92 14.53 17.00
N LYS A 254 -12.31 13.60 16.11
CA LYS A 254 -13.38 12.62 16.39
C LYS A 254 -12.98 11.59 17.44
N LEU A 255 -11.75 11.07 17.38
CA LEU A 255 -11.23 10.18 18.42
C LEU A 255 -11.16 10.88 19.78
N GLU A 256 -10.74 12.15 19.82
CA GLU A 256 -10.75 12.95 21.04
C GLU A 256 -12.18 13.16 21.56
N ALA A 257 -13.12 13.51 20.69
CA ALA A 257 -14.52 13.75 21.06
C ALA A 257 -15.25 12.50 21.60
N GLU A 258 -14.92 11.32 21.08
CA GLU A 258 -15.46 10.04 21.58
C GLU A 258 -14.62 9.42 22.72
N GLY A 259 -13.55 10.09 23.17
CA GLY A 259 -12.69 9.60 24.26
C GLY A 259 -11.81 8.39 23.90
N LEU A 260 -11.55 8.18 22.61
CA LEU A 260 -10.82 7.02 22.07
C LEU A 260 -9.34 7.31 21.79
N ARG A 261 -8.90 8.57 21.89
CA ARG A 261 -7.57 9.02 21.44
C ARG A 261 -6.42 8.29 22.13
N ASP A 262 -6.53 8.04 23.43
CA ASP A 262 -5.49 7.36 24.23
C ASP A 262 -5.44 5.85 23.94
N ASP A 263 -6.56 5.26 23.50
CA ASP A 263 -6.67 3.83 23.17
C ASP A 263 -6.58 3.56 21.65
N THR A 264 -6.20 4.57 20.86
CA THR A 264 -6.10 4.42 19.40
C THR A 264 -4.67 4.63 18.93
N LEU A 265 -4.07 3.56 18.41
CA LEU A 265 -2.86 3.65 17.58
C LEU A 265 -3.18 4.30 16.23
N ILE A 266 -2.48 5.40 15.92
CA ILE A 266 -2.51 6.04 14.61
C ILE A 266 -1.18 5.75 13.90
N VAL A 267 -1.27 5.14 12.72
CA VAL A 267 -0.16 5.01 11.77
C VAL A 267 -0.49 5.85 10.54
N LEU A 268 0.33 6.84 10.21
CA LEU A 268 0.17 7.70 9.04
C LEU A 268 1.36 7.48 8.11
N MET A 269 1.10 7.18 6.85
CA MET A 269 2.14 6.89 5.85
C MET A 269 1.80 7.47 4.47
N GLY A 270 2.80 7.80 3.65
CA GLY A 270 2.62 8.00 2.20
C GLY A 270 2.75 6.69 1.41
N ASP A 271 2.14 6.56 0.22
CA ASP A 271 2.25 5.32 -0.58
C ASP A 271 3.39 5.34 -1.61
N ASN A 272 3.80 6.51 -2.09
CA ASN A 272 4.94 6.72 -2.98
C ASN A 272 5.30 8.21 -3.04
N GLY A 273 6.38 8.53 -3.76
CA GLY A 273 6.83 9.91 -3.93
C GLY A 273 5.80 10.82 -4.60
N THR A 274 5.92 12.13 -4.35
CA THR A 274 5.12 13.17 -5.00
C THR A 274 5.40 13.23 -6.50
N LYS A 275 4.39 13.60 -7.29
CA LYS A 275 4.49 13.70 -8.75
C LYS A 275 5.67 14.58 -9.19
N GLU A 276 6.32 14.21 -10.29
CA GLU A 276 7.58 14.79 -10.79
C GLU A 276 7.50 16.26 -11.23
N ILE A 277 6.31 16.83 -11.26
CA ILE A 277 6.08 18.24 -11.59
C ILE A 277 6.18 19.16 -10.37
N PHE A 278 6.31 18.61 -9.16
CA PHE A 278 6.42 19.37 -7.92
C PHE A 278 7.82 19.25 -7.32
N GLN A 279 8.19 20.25 -6.53
CA GLN A 279 9.44 20.26 -5.78
C GLN A 279 9.19 20.80 -4.38
N HIS A 280 9.75 20.17 -3.37
CA HIS A 280 9.73 20.63 -1.98
C HIS A 280 10.89 21.58 -1.75
N VAL A 281 10.65 22.70 -1.08
CA VAL A 281 11.63 23.76 -0.84
C VAL A 281 11.80 23.95 0.65
N PHE A 282 13.04 23.86 1.11
CA PHE A 282 13.42 24.05 2.51
C PHE A 282 13.57 25.53 2.86
N PRO A 283 13.55 25.89 4.17
CA PRO A 283 13.77 27.25 4.62
C PRO A 283 15.04 27.91 4.06
N ASP A 284 16.13 27.14 3.90
CA ASP A 284 17.42 27.59 3.36
C ASP A 284 17.45 27.77 1.83
N GLY A 285 16.37 27.41 1.14
CA GLY A 285 16.23 27.49 -0.31
C GLY A 285 16.70 26.25 -1.08
N SER A 286 17.19 25.21 -0.40
CA SER A 286 17.46 23.92 -1.04
C SER A 286 16.18 23.27 -1.56
N ILE A 287 16.30 22.49 -2.64
CA ILE A 287 15.17 21.95 -3.40
C ILE A 287 15.27 20.44 -3.47
N TYR A 288 14.19 19.76 -3.08
CA TYR A 288 14.02 18.32 -3.25
C TYR A 288 12.92 18.03 -4.28
N PRO A 289 13.25 17.52 -5.48
CA PRO A 289 12.28 17.30 -6.55
C PRO A 289 11.42 16.07 -6.27
N GLY A 290 10.11 16.10 -6.57
CA GLY A 290 9.27 14.90 -6.54
C GLY A 290 9.62 13.92 -7.67
N ARG A 291 9.33 12.62 -7.47
CA ARG A 291 9.47 11.62 -8.54
C ARG A 291 8.62 10.36 -8.37
N LYS A 292 7.29 10.49 -8.35
CA LYS A 292 6.39 9.34 -8.50
C LYS A 292 6.82 8.43 -9.67
N GLY A 293 6.84 7.13 -9.43
CA GLY A 293 7.22 6.12 -10.42
C GLY A 293 8.73 5.96 -10.64
N GLY A 294 9.58 6.78 -10.01
CA GLY A 294 11.03 6.61 -9.98
C GLY A 294 11.50 5.73 -8.83
N ASN A 295 12.60 5.01 -9.04
CA ASN A 295 13.19 4.14 -8.02
C ASN A 295 14.15 4.88 -7.08
N THR A 296 14.51 6.12 -7.38
CA THR A 296 15.39 7.00 -6.59
C THR A 296 14.71 7.43 -5.30
N ASP A 297 15.47 7.98 -4.34
CA ASP A 297 14.98 8.38 -3.01
C ASP A 297 13.65 9.13 -3.09
N ASN A 298 13.55 10.13 -3.97
CA ASN A 298 12.34 10.96 -4.15
C ASN A 298 11.11 10.29 -4.78
N GLY A 299 11.22 9.03 -5.19
CA GLY A 299 10.09 8.21 -5.64
C GLY A 299 9.62 7.18 -4.63
N ILE A 300 10.48 6.79 -3.67
CA ILE A 300 10.20 5.71 -2.71
C ILE A 300 10.22 6.16 -1.25
N HIS A 301 10.82 7.30 -0.93
CA HIS A 301 10.91 7.83 0.43
C HIS A 301 9.64 8.61 0.79
N VAL A 302 8.94 8.15 1.83
CA VAL A 302 7.61 8.65 2.24
C VAL A 302 7.61 9.09 3.70
N PRO A 303 6.63 9.92 4.15
CA PRO A 303 6.44 10.15 5.57
C PRO A 303 5.92 8.86 6.21
N LEU A 304 6.33 8.62 7.45
CA LEU A 304 5.75 7.61 8.34
C LEU A 304 5.77 8.14 9.78
N ILE A 305 4.59 8.24 10.38
CA ILE A 305 4.38 8.71 11.75
C ILE A 305 3.54 7.66 12.49
N VAL A 306 3.97 7.33 13.71
CA VAL A 306 3.25 6.45 14.62
C VAL A 306 2.93 7.22 15.89
N SER A 307 1.67 7.25 16.33
CA SER A 307 1.25 8.01 17.50
C SER A 307 0.13 7.33 18.29
N GLN A 308 0.38 7.14 19.59
CA GLN A 308 -0.60 6.75 20.60
C GLN A 308 -0.18 7.32 21.97
N PRO A 309 -0.95 8.26 22.56
CA PRO A 309 -0.67 8.84 23.86
C PRO A 309 -0.47 7.78 24.93
N GLY A 310 0.55 7.98 25.77
CA GLY A 310 0.84 7.10 26.91
C GLY A 310 1.48 5.75 26.54
N ARG A 311 1.57 5.37 25.27
CA ARG A 311 2.14 4.09 24.83
C ARG A 311 3.30 4.22 23.85
N VAL A 312 3.16 5.06 22.83
CA VAL A 312 4.23 5.37 21.87
C VAL A 312 5.07 6.51 22.46
N GLU A 313 6.40 6.43 22.37
CA GLU A 313 7.29 7.52 22.78
C GLU A 313 6.95 8.83 22.04
N SER A 314 6.75 9.91 22.79
CA SER A 314 6.38 11.21 22.22
C SER A 314 7.61 12.01 21.78
N GLY A 315 7.52 12.65 20.62
CA GLY A 315 8.51 13.60 20.11
C GLY A 315 9.83 12.97 19.68
N LYS A 316 9.83 11.67 19.37
CA LYS A 316 11.02 10.93 18.97
C LYS A 316 11.17 10.89 17.46
N VAL A 317 12.42 10.78 17.02
CA VAL A 317 12.79 10.50 15.64
C VAL A 317 13.41 9.11 15.57
N TYR A 318 12.89 8.27 14.66
CA TYR A 318 13.44 6.95 14.38
C TYR A 318 14.15 6.94 13.03
N ASP A 319 15.46 6.70 13.04
CA ASP A 319 16.34 6.68 11.86
C ASP A 319 16.62 5.24 11.35
N GLY A 320 15.88 4.24 11.83
CA GLY A 320 16.01 2.88 11.35
C GLY A 320 15.42 2.69 9.94
N LEU A 321 16.08 1.91 9.09
CA LEU A 321 15.53 1.54 7.78
C LEU A 321 14.19 0.82 7.98
N THR A 322 13.13 1.40 7.43
CA THR A 322 11.77 0.89 7.54
C THR A 322 11.19 0.70 6.15
N TYR A 323 10.62 -0.46 5.89
CA TYR A 323 9.97 -0.76 4.63
C TYR A 323 8.46 -0.91 4.81
N LEU A 324 7.69 -0.64 3.77
CA LEU A 324 6.22 -0.66 3.81
C LEU A 324 5.64 -2.00 4.33
N THR A 325 6.34 -3.12 4.14
CA THR A 325 5.92 -4.45 4.60
C THR A 325 5.90 -4.57 6.12
N ASP A 326 6.59 -3.67 6.81
CA ASP A 326 6.80 -3.68 8.27
C ASP A 326 5.58 -3.20 9.03
N VAL A 327 4.71 -2.44 8.35
CA VAL A 327 3.49 -1.91 8.96
C VAL A 327 2.59 -3.03 9.44
N LEU A 328 2.38 -4.09 8.64
CA LEU A 328 1.50 -5.21 8.99
C LEU A 328 1.93 -5.94 10.28
N PRO A 329 3.15 -6.47 10.41
CA PRO A 329 3.56 -7.11 11.66
C PRO A 329 3.57 -6.12 12.83
N SER A 330 3.92 -4.84 12.60
CA SER A 330 3.94 -3.83 13.67
C SER A 330 2.55 -3.54 14.25
N ILE A 331 1.51 -3.42 13.42
CA ILE A 331 0.14 -3.20 13.92
C ILE A 331 -0.44 -4.46 14.58
N CYS A 332 -0.02 -5.65 14.15
CA CYS A 332 -0.39 -6.91 14.81
C CYS A 332 0.26 -7.01 16.21
N ASP A 333 1.56 -6.72 16.31
CA ASP A 333 2.28 -6.71 17.59
C ASP A 333 1.69 -5.68 18.55
N ALA A 334 1.41 -4.47 18.04
CA ALA A 334 0.80 -3.41 18.82
C ALA A 334 -0.56 -3.81 19.42
N THR A 335 -1.28 -4.70 18.77
CA THR A 335 -2.63 -5.13 19.17
C THR A 335 -2.64 -6.50 19.86
N GLY A 336 -1.46 -7.09 20.09
CA GLY A 336 -1.32 -8.38 20.76
C GLY A 336 -1.77 -9.58 19.93
N ILE A 337 -1.95 -9.41 18.62
CA ILE A 337 -2.27 -10.52 17.71
C ILE A 337 -1.07 -11.46 17.67
N SER A 338 -1.32 -12.77 17.81
CA SER A 338 -0.24 -13.77 17.83
C SER A 338 0.46 -13.89 16.47
N HIS A 339 1.79 -13.97 16.49
CA HIS A 339 2.64 -14.18 15.30
C HIS A 339 2.18 -15.33 14.40
N GLU A 340 1.56 -16.39 14.94
CA GLU A 340 1.03 -17.50 14.14
C GLU A 340 -0.08 -17.10 13.14
N LYS A 341 -0.68 -15.92 13.32
CA LYS A 341 -1.74 -15.38 12.45
C LYS A 341 -1.19 -14.61 11.25
N TYR A 342 0.05 -14.12 11.35
CA TYR A 342 0.73 -13.36 10.29
C TYR A 342 2.15 -13.88 10.00
N ALA A 343 2.47 -15.14 10.36
CA ALA A 343 3.81 -15.71 10.20
C ALA A 343 4.35 -15.76 8.76
N GLU A 344 3.50 -15.53 7.76
CA GLU A 344 3.86 -15.57 6.34
C GLU A 344 4.25 -14.20 5.76
N VAL A 345 4.45 -13.17 6.58
CA VAL A 345 4.87 -11.82 6.14
C VAL A 345 6.39 -11.71 5.95
N ASP A 346 6.84 -10.72 5.18
CA ASP A 346 8.26 -10.40 4.98
C ASP A 346 8.73 -9.23 5.86
N GLY A 347 7.80 -8.47 6.43
CA GLY A 347 8.11 -7.31 7.25
C GLY A 347 8.71 -7.67 8.60
N ILE A 348 9.45 -6.71 9.17
CA ILE A 348 9.98 -6.80 10.53
C ILE A 348 9.26 -5.75 11.36
N SER A 349 8.69 -6.17 12.49
CA SER A 349 7.98 -5.26 13.38
C SER A 349 8.91 -4.19 13.94
N PHE A 350 8.46 -2.94 13.92
CA PHE A 350 9.11 -1.81 14.59
C PHE A 350 8.42 -1.46 15.92
N TRP A 351 7.46 -2.28 16.37
CA TRP A 351 6.58 -1.92 17.49
C TRP A 351 7.34 -1.74 18.81
N GLU A 352 8.30 -2.62 19.12
CA GLU A 352 9.09 -2.51 20.36
C GLU A 352 9.85 -1.17 20.43
N GLN A 353 10.37 -0.68 19.30
CA GLN A 353 11.06 0.62 19.22
C GLN A 353 10.09 1.78 19.45
N MET A 354 8.81 1.64 19.10
CA MET A 354 7.80 2.67 19.38
C MET A 354 7.50 2.79 20.88
N GLU A 355 7.63 1.70 21.62
CA GLU A 355 7.49 1.67 23.09
C GLU A 355 8.82 1.99 23.82
N GLY A 356 9.86 2.39 23.08
CA GLY A 356 11.13 2.87 23.63
C GLY A 356 12.21 1.80 23.82
N ALA A 357 12.01 0.59 23.30
CA ALA A 357 13.05 -0.43 23.31
C ALA A 357 14.22 -0.04 22.40
N SER A 358 15.43 -0.33 22.86
CA SER A 358 16.61 -0.33 21.99
C SER A 358 16.60 -1.59 21.13
N GLY A 359 16.81 -1.46 19.83
CA GLY A 359 17.01 -2.58 18.93
C GLY A 359 17.70 -2.12 17.67
N GLU A 360 18.41 -3.04 17.01
CA GLU A 360 19.04 -2.73 15.74
C GLU A 360 18.00 -2.77 14.63
N PRO A 361 17.86 -1.71 13.82
CA PRO A 361 17.03 -1.74 12.63
C PRO A 361 17.59 -2.74 11.61
N ARG A 362 16.81 -3.07 10.57
CA ARG A 362 17.35 -3.85 9.43
C ARG A 362 18.54 -3.12 8.81
N ASP A 363 19.51 -3.88 8.32
CA ASP A 363 20.68 -3.33 7.65
C ASP A 363 20.39 -2.92 6.19
N SER A 364 19.42 -3.57 5.55
CA SER A 364 19.12 -3.34 4.14
C SER A 364 17.66 -3.60 3.77
N ILE A 365 17.25 -3.07 2.62
CA ILE A 365 15.96 -3.31 1.97
C ILE A 365 16.23 -3.90 0.59
N CYS A 366 15.54 -4.98 0.25
CA CYS A 366 15.50 -5.55 -1.09
C CYS A 366 14.14 -5.26 -1.72
N THR A 367 14.12 -4.91 -3.01
CA THR A 367 12.90 -4.53 -3.71
C THR A 367 12.82 -5.25 -5.05
N TRP A 368 11.67 -5.89 -5.31
CA TRP A 368 11.27 -6.40 -6.62
C TRP A 368 10.15 -5.54 -7.19
N TYR A 369 10.35 -4.95 -8.36
CA TYR A 369 9.40 -4.01 -8.92
C TYR A 369 9.18 -4.20 -10.41
N SER A 370 7.92 -4.37 -10.81
CA SER A 370 7.49 -4.54 -12.21
C SER A 370 6.65 -3.36 -12.72
N ALA A 371 6.63 -2.24 -11.98
CA ALA A 371 5.78 -1.09 -12.29
C ALA A 371 4.34 -1.53 -12.61
N ASN A 372 3.75 -0.97 -13.68
CA ASN A 372 2.42 -1.33 -14.14
C ASN A 372 2.41 -2.44 -15.22
N PHE A 373 3.43 -3.29 -15.25
CA PHE A 373 3.50 -4.42 -16.18
C PHE A 373 3.03 -5.72 -15.51
N GLU A 374 2.76 -6.72 -16.35
CA GLU A 374 2.50 -8.08 -15.88
C GLU A 374 3.83 -8.73 -15.52
N TYR A 375 3.89 -9.46 -14.40
CA TYR A 375 5.11 -10.10 -13.89
C TYR A 375 5.75 -11.13 -14.85
N THR A 376 5.05 -11.52 -15.93
CA THR A 376 5.58 -12.38 -17.01
C THR A 376 6.48 -11.61 -17.97
N GLN A 377 6.41 -10.28 -18.01
CA GLN A 377 7.30 -9.41 -18.78
C GLN A 377 8.61 -9.23 -18.00
N LYS A 378 9.47 -10.25 -18.05
CA LYS A 378 10.68 -10.34 -17.22
C LYS A 378 11.66 -9.18 -17.47
N GLU A 379 11.63 -8.60 -18.66
CA GLU A 379 12.45 -7.47 -19.10
C GLU A 379 12.04 -6.14 -18.44
N GLU A 380 10.83 -6.09 -17.88
CA GLU A 380 10.28 -4.93 -17.16
C GLU A 380 10.40 -5.08 -15.64
N ILE A 381 10.97 -6.18 -15.15
CA ILE A 381 11.26 -6.39 -13.73
C ILE A 381 12.58 -5.71 -13.38
N PHE A 382 12.58 -4.96 -12.29
CA PHE A 382 13.76 -4.36 -11.69
C PHE A 382 13.92 -4.88 -10.27
N GLU A 383 15.14 -5.26 -9.94
CA GLU A 383 15.54 -5.65 -8.59
C GLU A 383 16.69 -4.77 -8.12
N TYR A 384 16.60 -4.34 -6.87
CA TYR A 384 17.67 -3.61 -6.20
C TYR A 384 17.64 -3.86 -4.70
N ALA A 385 18.80 -3.70 -4.08
CA ALA A 385 18.95 -3.66 -2.63
C ALA A 385 19.66 -2.36 -2.24
N PHE A 386 19.31 -1.81 -1.07
CA PHE A 386 19.96 -0.62 -0.54
C PHE A 386 20.04 -0.66 0.98
N ASN A 387 21.08 -0.01 1.52
CA ASN A 387 21.21 0.30 2.94
C ASN A 387 21.21 1.84 3.11
N LYS A 388 21.70 2.35 4.24
CA LYS A 388 21.75 3.81 4.48
C LYS A 388 22.71 4.54 3.55
N ASP A 389 23.73 3.85 3.04
CA ASP A 389 24.87 4.45 2.36
C ASP A 389 24.91 4.13 0.87
N PHE A 390 24.50 2.94 0.48
CA PHE A 390 24.68 2.41 -0.87
C PHE A 390 23.41 1.79 -1.44
N LYS A 391 23.35 1.72 -2.77
CA LYS A 391 22.30 1.02 -3.51
C LYS A 391 22.87 0.26 -4.69
N ARG A 392 22.50 -1.01 -4.81
CA ARG A 392 22.89 -1.93 -5.88
C ARG A 392 21.68 -2.42 -6.65
N TYR A 393 21.73 -2.30 -7.97
CA TYR A 393 20.76 -2.89 -8.89
C TYR A 393 21.29 -4.20 -9.48
N SER A 394 20.40 -5.17 -9.64
CA SER A 394 20.69 -6.41 -10.38
C SER A 394 21.06 -6.13 -11.84
N PRO A 395 21.85 -7.02 -12.48
CA PRO A 395 22.11 -6.97 -13.92
C PRO A 395 20.84 -6.85 -14.79
N THR A 396 20.95 -6.09 -15.87
CA THR A 396 19.91 -5.96 -16.91
C THR A 396 20.54 -6.01 -18.29
N THR A 397 19.75 -6.13 -19.36
CA THR A 397 20.26 -6.04 -20.74
C THR A 397 21.01 -4.73 -21.01
N ALA A 398 20.55 -3.62 -20.41
CA ALA A 398 21.18 -2.31 -20.54
C ALA A 398 22.47 -2.17 -19.70
N TYR A 399 22.50 -2.84 -18.54
CA TYR A 399 23.58 -2.78 -17.57
C TYR A 399 23.95 -4.21 -17.14
N PRO A 400 24.77 -4.94 -17.93
CA PRO A 400 25.05 -6.36 -17.69
C PRO A 400 25.79 -6.66 -16.39
N GLU A 401 26.49 -5.66 -15.82
CA GLU A 401 27.18 -5.78 -14.53
C GLU A 401 26.31 -5.26 -13.36
N GLY A 402 25.09 -4.80 -13.63
CA GLY A 402 24.27 -4.07 -12.66
C GLY A 402 24.65 -2.59 -12.58
N ARG A 403 24.16 -1.91 -11.55
CA ARG A 403 24.46 -0.50 -11.26
C ARG A 403 24.66 -0.31 -9.76
N PHE A 404 25.49 0.64 -9.37
CA PHE A 404 25.82 0.88 -7.96
C PHE A 404 25.97 2.38 -7.68
N PHE A 405 25.43 2.84 -6.56
CA PHE A 405 25.37 4.26 -6.19
C PHE A 405 25.73 4.47 -4.72
N ASP A 406 26.42 5.57 -4.43
CA ASP A 406 26.63 6.08 -3.07
C ASP A 406 25.52 7.10 -2.75
N LEU A 407 24.56 6.69 -1.94
CA LEU A 407 23.37 7.48 -1.58
C LEU A 407 23.70 8.68 -0.69
N ARG A 408 24.87 8.70 -0.05
CA ARG A 408 25.30 9.81 0.82
C ARG A 408 25.59 11.06 0.01
N THR A 409 26.07 10.88 -1.22
CA THR A 409 26.41 11.97 -2.15
C THR A 409 25.49 12.04 -3.36
N ASP A 410 24.85 10.94 -3.75
CA ASP A 410 23.99 10.84 -4.93
C ASP A 410 22.65 10.13 -4.64
N PRO A 411 21.79 10.68 -3.76
CA PRO A 411 20.49 10.07 -3.43
C PRO A 411 19.50 10.05 -4.62
N LEU A 412 19.78 10.85 -5.66
CA LEU A 412 18.98 10.92 -6.89
C LEU A 412 19.54 10.05 -8.02
N GLU A 413 20.61 9.30 -7.77
CA GLU A 413 21.22 8.34 -8.71
C GLU A 413 21.52 8.95 -10.09
N LEU A 414 22.14 10.13 -10.10
CA LEU A 414 22.50 10.90 -11.29
C LEU A 414 23.94 10.67 -11.76
N GLU A 415 24.76 9.97 -10.97
CA GLU A 415 26.15 9.66 -11.31
C GLU A 415 26.26 8.64 -12.45
N GLY A 416 27.24 8.84 -13.34
CA GLY A 416 27.59 7.92 -14.41
C GLY A 416 27.83 8.62 -15.76
N ASP A 417 28.61 7.97 -16.61
CA ASP A 417 28.99 8.44 -17.95
C ASP A 417 27.95 8.14 -19.05
N ARG A 418 27.01 7.22 -18.78
CA ARG A 418 25.96 6.78 -19.71
C ARG A 418 24.61 6.69 -19.01
N PHE A 419 23.55 6.92 -19.76
CA PHE A 419 22.19 6.66 -19.28
C PHE A 419 21.32 5.96 -20.32
N VAL A 420 20.32 5.23 -19.84
CA VAL A 420 19.21 4.71 -20.64
C VAL A 420 17.94 5.50 -20.35
N ALA A 421 17.35 6.05 -21.41
CA ALA A 421 16.05 6.70 -21.34
C ALA A 421 14.94 5.65 -21.21
N ARG A 422 14.00 5.90 -20.30
CA ARG A 422 12.83 5.07 -20.04
C ARG A 422 11.56 5.91 -20.20
N LYS A 423 10.39 5.26 -20.08
CA LYS A 423 9.09 5.95 -20.15
C LYS A 423 9.01 7.06 -19.10
N TRP A 424 8.15 8.05 -19.34
CA TRP A 424 7.89 9.16 -18.40
C TRP A 424 9.14 10.00 -18.05
N GLY A 425 10.06 10.12 -19.01
CA GLY A 425 11.29 10.92 -18.86
C GLY A 425 12.26 10.40 -17.81
N VAL A 426 12.12 9.14 -17.37
CA VAL A 426 13.05 8.52 -16.42
C VAL A 426 14.38 8.25 -17.14
N ARG A 427 15.49 8.59 -16.48
CA ARG A 427 16.84 8.25 -16.94
C ARG A 427 17.47 7.34 -15.91
N TRP A 428 18.04 6.25 -16.37
CA TRP A 428 18.84 5.37 -15.54
C TRP A 428 20.28 5.60 -15.88
N TYR A 429 21.04 6.18 -14.96
CA TYR A 429 22.46 6.39 -15.13
C TYR A 429 23.25 5.12 -14.79
N SER A 430 24.51 5.02 -15.24
CA SER A 430 25.39 3.87 -14.99
C SER A 430 25.74 3.68 -13.51
N GLY A 431 25.78 4.77 -12.73
CA GLY A 431 26.34 4.75 -11.39
C GLY A 431 27.87 4.76 -11.40
N LEU A 432 28.45 4.36 -10.26
CA LEU A 432 29.88 4.28 -10.02
C LEU A 432 30.59 3.32 -11.00
N ASP A 433 31.87 3.59 -11.28
CA ASP A 433 32.72 2.67 -12.04
C ASP A 433 33.06 1.43 -11.20
N LEU A 434 32.37 0.32 -11.48
CA LEU A 434 32.50 -0.94 -10.76
C LEU A 434 33.91 -1.54 -10.82
N LYS A 435 34.81 -1.08 -11.70
CA LYS A 435 36.21 -1.53 -11.77
C LYS A 435 37.14 -0.75 -10.86
N ASN A 436 36.71 0.39 -10.36
CA ASN A 436 37.52 1.35 -9.62
C ASN A 436 36.80 1.82 -8.33
N LEU A 437 36.12 0.89 -7.64
CA LEU A 437 35.50 1.17 -6.35
C LEU A 437 36.56 1.37 -5.26
N THR A 438 36.30 2.28 -4.33
CA THR A 438 37.07 2.35 -3.07
C THR A 438 36.82 1.09 -2.23
N PRO A 439 37.67 0.77 -1.23
CA PRO A 439 37.46 -0.40 -0.38
C PRO A 439 36.08 -0.43 0.30
N GLU A 440 35.59 0.71 0.80
CA GLU A 440 34.26 0.82 1.42
C GLU A 440 33.14 0.58 0.40
N GLN A 441 33.25 1.17 -0.80
CA GLN A 441 32.29 0.93 -1.87
C GLN A 441 32.28 -0.52 -2.34
N GLN A 442 33.43 -1.19 -2.37
CA GLN A 442 33.52 -2.60 -2.73
C GLN A 442 32.82 -3.48 -1.69
N GLU A 443 33.01 -3.21 -0.40
CA GLU A 443 32.30 -3.89 0.69
C GLU A 443 30.78 -3.71 0.56
N GLY A 444 30.31 -2.46 0.42
CA GLY A 444 28.88 -2.18 0.23
C GLY A 444 28.31 -2.80 -1.05
N TYR A 445 29.09 -2.86 -2.13
CA TYR A 445 28.71 -3.55 -3.36
C TYR A 445 28.49 -5.04 -3.09
N ASP A 446 29.46 -5.71 -2.47
CA ASP A 446 29.42 -7.15 -2.20
C ASP A 446 28.30 -7.53 -1.23
N GLU A 447 28.12 -6.77 -0.15
CA GLU A 447 27.04 -6.96 0.82
C GLU A 447 25.65 -6.89 0.17
N LEU A 448 25.37 -5.83 -0.58
CA LEU A 448 24.08 -5.69 -1.27
C LEU A 448 23.91 -6.73 -2.38
N GLY A 449 25.01 -7.26 -2.92
CA GLY A 449 24.99 -8.42 -3.81
C GLY A 449 24.50 -9.69 -3.14
N MET A 450 24.97 -9.94 -1.92
CA MET A 450 24.50 -11.07 -1.11
C MET A 450 23.01 -10.91 -0.74
N VAL A 451 22.58 -9.69 -0.43
CA VAL A 451 21.15 -9.38 -0.18
C VAL A 451 20.31 -9.72 -1.42
N LEU A 452 20.73 -9.30 -2.62
CA LEU A 452 20.03 -9.60 -3.86
C LEU A 452 19.95 -11.12 -4.12
N GLU A 453 21.05 -11.84 -3.96
CA GLU A 453 21.08 -13.30 -4.17
C GLU A 453 20.21 -14.05 -3.14
N ALA A 454 20.19 -13.61 -1.88
CA ALA A 454 19.33 -14.19 -0.84
C ALA A 454 17.84 -14.02 -1.14
N HIS A 455 17.45 -13.00 -1.93
CA HIS A 455 16.07 -12.75 -2.34
C HIS A 455 15.74 -13.28 -3.74
N ARG A 456 16.64 -14.09 -4.34
CA ARG A 456 16.39 -14.66 -5.66
C ARG A 456 15.11 -15.51 -5.64
N PHE A 457 14.35 -15.42 -6.73
CA PHE A 457 13.13 -16.19 -6.90
C PHE A 457 13.40 -17.71 -6.87
N VAL A 458 12.63 -18.43 -6.05
CA VAL A 458 12.62 -19.89 -5.93
C VAL A 458 11.20 -20.37 -6.22
N ALA A 459 11.03 -21.15 -7.29
CA ALA A 459 9.74 -21.68 -7.70
C ALA A 459 9.24 -22.76 -6.72
N VAL A 460 7.92 -22.92 -6.66
CA VAL A 460 7.31 -24.09 -6.02
C VAL A 460 7.47 -25.28 -6.95
N GLU A 461 7.91 -26.42 -6.42
CA GLU A 461 8.08 -27.70 -7.12
C GLU A 461 7.15 -28.79 -6.58
N GLY A 462 6.61 -28.61 -5.36
CA GLY A 462 5.66 -29.53 -4.76
C GLY A 462 4.83 -28.88 -3.66
N LEU A 463 3.65 -29.46 -3.41
CA LEU A 463 2.72 -29.05 -2.36
C LEU A 463 2.19 -30.29 -1.66
N ARG A 464 2.08 -30.25 -0.33
CA ARG A 464 1.51 -31.33 0.47
C ARG A 464 0.62 -30.79 1.59
N ILE A 465 -0.59 -31.32 1.72
CA ILE A 465 -1.46 -31.08 2.88
C ILE A 465 -0.96 -31.92 4.06
N ARG A 466 -0.60 -31.26 5.16
CA ARG A 466 -0.11 -31.94 6.37
C ARG A 466 -1.28 -32.49 7.18
N LYS A 467 -1.15 -33.77 7.58
CA LYS A 467 -2.11 -34.49 8.43
C LYS A 467 -3.57 -34.39 7.93
N PRO A 468 -3.87 -34.84 6.69
CA PRO A 468 -5.21 -34.75 6.12
C PRO A 468 -6.25 -35.50 6.98
N VAL A 469 -7.44 -34.90 7.15
CA VAL A 469 -8.49 -35.42 8.02
C VAL A 469 -9.49 -36.21 7.19
N LYS A 470 -9.53 -37.54 7.37
CA LYS A 470 -10.42 -38.40 6.56
C LYS A 470 -11.87 -38.40 7.02
N LYS A 471 -12.14 -38.03 8.28
CA LYS A 471 -13.47 -38.07 8.89
C LYS A 471 -13.67 -36.91 9.86
N MET A 472 -14.83 -36.26 9.80
CA MET A 472 -15.27 -35.24 10.76
C MET A 472 -16.74 -35.48 11.12
N LYS A 473 -17.14 -35.08 12.32
CA LYS A 473 -18.58 -34.97 12.66
C LYS A 473 -19.15 -33.67 12.12
N GLU A 474 -20.45 -33.61 11.91
CA GLU A 474 -21.14 -32.34 11.58
C GLU A 474 -20.81 -31.23 12.60
N GLY A 475 -20.45 -30.03 12.11
CA GLY A 475 -20.12 -28.87 12.94
C GLY A 475 -18.68 -28.82 13.46
N GLU A 476 -17.86 -29.86 13.27
CA GLU A 476 -16.44 -29.83 13.64
C GLU A 476 -15.64 -28.84 12.77
N SER A 477 -14.55 -28.32 13.35
CA SER A 477 -13.61 -27.44 12.64
C SER A 477 -12.16 -27.84 12.91
N ARG A 478 -11.30 -27.69 11.90
CA ARG A 478 -9.86 -28.03 11.92
C ARG A 478 -9.09 -27.04 11.06
N ARG A 479 -7.95 -26.53 11.55
CA ARG A 479 -7.02 -25.75 10.70
C ARG A 479 -6.08 -26.71 9.98
N LEU A 480 -6.12 -26.68 8.65
CA LEU A 480 -5.19 -27.38 7.77
C LEU A 480 -3.90 -26.57 7.63
N LYS A 481 -2.80 -27.28 7.35
CA LYS A 481 -1.51 -26.66 7.00
C LYS A 481 -0.99 -27.32 5.74
N VAL A 482 -0.29 -26.55 4.92
CA VAL A 482 0.44 -27.05 3.75
C VAL A 482 1.93 -27.03 4.01
N GLU A 483 2.64 -27.82 3.23
CA GLU A 483 4.08 -27.79 3.07
C GLU A 483 4.38 -27.59 1.60
N LEU A 484 5.16 -26.56 1.30
CA LEU A 484 5.66 -26.30 -0.04
C LEU A 484 7.10 -26.78 -0.15
N ILE A 485 7.42 -27.31 -1.33
CA ILE A 485 8.73 -27.87 -1.66
C ILE A 485 9.31 -27.02 -2.80
N PRO A 486 10.53 -26.49 -2.67
CA PRO A 486 11.34 -26.48 -1.45
C PRO A 486 10.73 -25.57 -0.36
N SER A 487 11.15 -25.73 0.90
CA SER A 487 10.65 -24.91 2.02
C SER A 487 11.01 -23.42 1.91
N GLY A 488 11.98 -23.07 1.05
CA GLY A 488 12.36 -21.70 0.71
C GLY A 488 11.72 -21.15 -0.57
N ALA A 489 10.63 -21.76 -1.06
CA ALA A 489 9.92 -21.25 -2.22
C ALA A 489 9.40 -19.81 -1.97
N THR A 490 9.46 -18.94 -2.97
CA THR A 490 9.14 -17.52 -2.82
C THR A 490 7.63 -17.28 -2.69
N ARG A 491 6.83 -17.91 -3.56
CA ARG A 491 5.37 -17.71 -3.61
C ARG A 491 4.66 -18.78 -2.81
N THR A 492 4.53 -18.55 -1.49
CA THR A 492 4.01 -19.55 -0.55
C THR A 492 2.51 -19.57 -0.35
N ASN A 493 1.77 -18.66 -1.00
CA ASN A 493 0.32 -18.66 -0.92
C ASN A 493 -0.25 -19.94 -1.55
N VAL A 494 -1.40 -20.37 -1.05
CA VAL A 494 -2.17 -21.48 -1.63
C VAL A 494 -3.61 -21.06 -1.80
N VAL A 495 -4.28 -21.70 -2.74
CA VAL A 495 -5.72 -21.56 -2.93
C VAL A 495 -6.40 -22.83 -2.48
N TRP A 496 -7.35 -22.69 -1.57
CA TRP A 496 -8.13 -23.79 -1.01
C TRP A 496 -9.44 -23.97 -1.77
N GLU A 497 -9.85 -25.21 -2.00
CA GLU A 497 -11.11 -25.55 -2.65
C GLU A 497 -11.78 -26.76 -1.95
N SER A 498 -13.11 -26.73 -1.89
CA SER A 498 -13.93 -27.88 -1.55
C SER A 498 -14.78 -28.24 -2.76
N SER A 499 -14.81 -29.53 -3.12
CA SER A 499 -15.66 -30.01 -4.21
C SER A 499 -17.16 -29.93 -3.90
N ASP A 500 -17.52 -29.86 -2.61
CA ASP A 500 -18.90 -29.68 -2.15
C ASP A 500 -18.94 -28.82 -0.88
N PRO A 501 -19.03 -27.48 -1.02
CA PRO A 501 -19.16 -26.56 0.10
C PRO A 501 -20.38 -26.81 1.00
N SER A 502 -21.41 -27.51 0.52
CA SER A 502 -22.58 -27.86 1.34
C SER A 502 -22.29 -28.97 2.35
N VAL A 503 -21.25 -29.78 2.09
CA VAL A 503 -20.74 -30.83 2.99
C VAL A 503 -19.66 -30.26 3.91
N ALA A 504 -18.67 -29.55 3.36
CA ALA A 504 -17.59 -28.93 4.11
C ALA A 504 -16.99 -27.73 3.36
N THR A 505 -16.64 -26.67 4.07
CA THR A 505 -15.94 -25.49 3.52
C THR A 505 -14.53 -25.42 4.07
N VAL A 506 -13.61 -24.88 3.27
CA VAL A 506 -12.27 -24.48 3.69
C VAL A 506 -12.05 -23.03 3.29
N ASP A 507 -11.64 -22.18 4.24
CA ASP A 507 -11.36 -20.77 3.96
C ASP A 507 -9.90 -20.55 3.51
N LYS A 508 -9.56 -19.30 3.16
CA LYS A 508 -8.20 -18.92 2.75
C LYS A 508 -7.12 -19.15 3.82
N PHE A 509 -7.50 -19.23 5.10
CA PHE A 509 -6.60 -19.51 6.23
C PHE A 509 -6.37 -21.01 6.44
N GLY A 510 -7.05 -21.86 5.65
CA GLY A 510 -7.05 -23.31 5.77
C GLY A 510 -7.98 -23.82 6.87
N ASN A 511 -8.92 -23.00 7.39
CA ASN A 511 -9.90 -23.48 8.37
C ASN A 511 -10.97 -24.30 7.66
N LEU A 512 -10.93 -25.62 7.87
CA LEU A 512 -11.90 -26.59 7.38
C LEU A 512 -13.05 -26.71 8.39
N ARG A 513 -14.29 -26.52 7.94
CA ARG A 513 -15.52 -26.70 8.71
C ARG A 513 -16.46 -27.68 8.03
N SER A 514 -16.95 -28.68 8.77
CA SER A 514 -17.98 -29.61 8.29
C SER A 514 -19.39 -29.07 8.57
N HIS A 515 -20.30 -29.27 7.61
CA HIS A 515 -21.67 -28.73 7.67
C HIS A 515 -22.76 -29.79 7.61
N LYS A 516 -22.59 -30.83 6.79
CA LYS A 516 -23.61 -31.87 6.61
C LYS A 516 -22.97 -33.20 6.27
N ALA A 517 -23.60 -34.29 6.72
CA ALA A 517 -23.21 -35.64 6.32
C ALA A 517 -23.07 -35.79 4.79
N GLY A 518 -21.95 -36.34 4.34
CA GLY A 518 -21.61 -36.43 2.93
C GLY A 518 -20.13 -36.67 2.68
N LYS A 519 -19.72 -36.57 1.42
CA LYS A 519 -18.33 -36.63 1.00
C LYS A 519 -17.95 -35.37 0.25
N ALA A 520 -16.77 -34.84 0.52
CA ALA A 520 -16.18 -33.74 -0.23
C ALA A 520 -14.68 -34.01 -0.41
N THR A 521 -14.13 -33.62 -1.55
CA THR A 521 -12.68 -33.53 -1.75
C THR A 521 -12.23 -32.14 -1.34
N ILE A 522 -11.26 -32.07 -0.43
CA ILE A 522 -10.59 -30.83 -0.04
C ILE A 522 -9.25 -30.78 -0.76
N ALA A 523 -9.00 -29.70 -1.49
CA ALA A 523 -7.82 -29.51 -2.30
C ALA A 523 -7.11 -28.19 -1.97
N ALA A 524 -5.78 -28.20 -2.12
CA ALA A 524 -4.92 -27.03 -2.07
C ALA A 524 -4.10 -26.96 -3.34
N PHE A 525 -4.00 -25.77 -3.92
CA PHE A 525 -3.25 -25.52 -5.15
C PHE A 525 -2.21 -24.44 -4.88
N SER A 526 -1.01 -24.63 -5.44
CA SER A 526 0.04 -23.62 -5.45
C SER A 526 -0.49 -22.34 -6.10
N TRP A 527 -0.34 -21.20 -5.41
CA TRP A 527 -0.78 -19.91 -5.96
C TRP A 527 -0.04 -19.55 -7.25
N ASP A 528 1.23 -19.93 -7.35
CA ASP A 528 2.08 -19.63 -8.50
C ASP A 528 1.54 -20.28 -9.78
N ASP A 529 1.11 -21.55 -9.68
CA ASP A 529 0.57 -22.31 -10.79
C ASP A 529 -0.91 -22.01 -11.04
N ALA A 530 -1.70 -21.87 -9.97
CA ALA A 530 -3.12 -21.56 -10.06
C ALA A 530 -3.37 -20.24 -10.80
N PHE A 531 -2.41 -19.32 -10.73
CA PHE A 531 -2.38 -18.01 -11.40
C PHE A 531 -3.70 -17.23 -11.27
N PRO A 532 -4.16 -16.97 -10.04
CA PRO A 532 -5.54 -16.58 -9.81
C PRO A 532 -5.73 -15.06 -10.05
N THR A 533 -5.80 -14.64 -11.32
CA THR A 533 -5.91 -13.21 -11.63
C THR A 533 -7.32 -12.65 -11.43
N SER A 534 -7.47 -11.66 -10.55
CA SER A 534 -8.72 -10.91 -10.30
C SER A 534 -8.73 -9.56 -11.06
N ALA A 535 -8.65 -9.62 -12.39
CA ALA A 535 -8.55 -8.44 -13.24
C ALA A 535 -9.79 -8.22 -14.13
N ASN A 536 -10.99 -8.44 -13.58
CA ASN A 536 -12.26 -8.46 -14.32
C ASN A 536 -12.24 -9.45 -15.51
N ARG A 537 -11.58 -10.59 -15.32
CA ARG A 537 -11.50 -11.70 -16.27
C ARG A 537 -12.11 -12.94 -15.63
N LYS A 538 -12.50 -13.92 -16.45
CA LYS A 538 -12.87 -15.24 -15.91
C LYS A 538 -11.74 -15.71 -15.02
N VAL A 539 -12.09 -16.29 -13.87
CA VAL A 539 -11.12 -16.96 -13.02
C VAL A 539 -10.31 -17.94 -13.87
N THR A 540 -9.05 -17.61 -14.15
CA THR A 540 -8.05 -18.57 -14.61
C THR A 540 -7.55 -19.25 -13.35
N TYR A 541 -8.26 -20.29 -12.93
CA TYR A 541 -7.77 -21.16 -11.88
C TYR A 541 -7.24 -22.42 -12.56
N HIS A 542 -5.93 -22.42 -12.80
CA HIS A 542 -5.27 -23.57 -13.40
C HIS A 542 -5.20 -24.68 -12.35
N ARG A 543 -6.15 -25.63 -12.46
CA ARG A 543 -6.21 -26.81 -11.58
C ARG A 543 -5.23 -27.91 -11.98
N ASP A 544 -4.55 -27.73 -13.10
CA ASP A 544 -3.59 -28.70 -13.65
C ASP A 544 -2.16 -28.49 -13.11
N GLY A 545 -1.99 -27.53 -12.19
CA GLY A 545 -0.72 -27.20 -11.54
C GLY A 545 -0.41 -28.01 -10.29
N ILE A 546 0.63 -27.59 -9.57
CA ILE A 546 1.06 -28.22 -8.32
C ILE A 546 -0.08 -28.14 -7.28
N SER A 547 -0.52 -29.30 -6.82
CA SER A 547 -1.65 -29.43 -5.90
C SER A 547 -1.57 -30.70 -5.06
N ASP A 548 -2.35 -30.73 -3.98
CA ASP A 548 -2.61 -31.92 -3.17
C ASP A 548 -4.08 -31.91 -2.72
N SER A 549 -4.64 -33.10 -2.48
CA SER A 549 -6.04 -33.23 -2.08
C SER A 549 -6.32 -34.50 -1.28
N PHE A 550 -7.41 -34.49 -0.53
CA PHE A 550 -7.90 -35.67 0.18
C PHE A 550 -9.42 -35.74 0.21
N GLU A 551 -9.98 -36.96 0.28
CA GLU A 551 -11.40 -37.18 0.51
C GLU A 551 -11.72 -37.04 2.01
N LEU A 552 -12.69 -36.18 2.33
CA LEU A 552 -13.29 -36.01 3.64
C LEU A 552 -14.67 -36.66 3.66
N MET A 553 -14.94 -37.46 4.69
CA MET A 553 -16.28 -37.96 5.00
C MET A 553 -16.83 -37.27 6.25
N VAL A 554 -17.94 -36.55 6.10
CA VAL A 554 -18.68 -35.97 7.23
C VAL A 554 -19.76 -36.95 7.66
N LYS A 555 -19.86 -37.21 8.97
CA LYS A 555 -20.81 -38.14 9.57
C LYS A 555 -21.69 -37.52 10.62
#